data_AF-A0A1G1J5R5-F1
#
_entry.id   AF-A0A1G1J5R5-F1
#
_cell.length_a   1.000
_cell.length_b   1.000
_cell.length_c   1.000
_cell.angle_alpha   90.00
_cell.angle_beta   90.00
_cell.angle_gamma   90.00
#
_symmetry.space_group_name_H-M   'P 1'
#
loop_
_entity.id
_entity.type
_entity.pdbx_description
1 polymer ?
#
loop_
_entity_poly.entity_id
_entity_poly.type
_entity_poly.pdbx_seq_one_letter_code
_entity_poly.pdbx_strand_id
1 'polypeptide(L)'
;MRIRQVIFLLVFMALFVKMSSGDDLEKARALFYEGNNYYSGEKFEEAIADYEKALSLGFESGQLYYNLGNAYFKRGSLGKAILNYLRAGRLMPEDADLKSNLNYARSLIKGGPVEPRRKWPVRIFLVLADSFSLDRAALLVTILYFALVILFVLVTLVKRLRKISGYIVVPVSILLAIFVSLFLAQLHKTLQKVAVVITERSDCKFEPLSGATTFYTLNEGENVVVVGSKKDWVKVRRPDGKQGWILRSDIEFL
;
A
#
# COMPACT_ATOMS: atom_id res chain seq x y z
N MET A 1 -5.96 -39.81 16.26
CA MET A 1 -6.65 -38.66 16.90
C MET A 1 -8.15 -38.88 16.78
N ARG A 2 -8.91 -38.95 17.89
CA ARG A 2 -10.33 -39.34 17.84
C ARG A 2 -11.15 -38.20 17.25
N ILE A 3 -12.08 -38.48 16.32
CA ILE A 3 -12.93 -37.50 15.62
C ILE A 3 -13.57 -36.46 16.57
N ARG A 4 -13.94 -36.85 17.79
CA ARG A 4 -14.47 -35.95 18.83
C ARG A 4 -13.50 -34.84 19.24
N GLN A 5 -12.19 -35.10 19.26
CA GLN A 5 -11.16 -34.09 19.56
C GLN A 5 -11.01 -33.10 18.42
N VAL A 6 -11.13 -33.54 17.16
CA VAL A 6 -11.10 -32.66 15.98
C VAL A 6 -12.31 -31.73 15.97
N ILE A 7 -13.50 -32.27 16.23
CA ILE A 7 -14.74 -31.47 16.30
C ILE A 7 -14.67 -30.47 17.45
N PHE A 8 -14.19 -30.88 18.63
CA PHE A 8 -14.03 -29.97 19.77
C PHE A 8 -13.04 -28.84 19.46
N LEU A 9 -11.92 -29.14 18.79
CA LEU A 9 -10.91 -28.16 18.42
C LEU A 9 -11.42 -27.20 17.33
N LEU A 10 -12.20 -27.69 16.37
CA LEU A 10 -12.86 -26.86 15.34
C LEU A 10 -13.94 -25.95 15.94
N VAL A 11 -14.75 -26.44 16.89
CA VAL A 11 -15.76 -25.64 17.59
C VAL A 11 -15.09 -24.62 18.52
N PHE A 12 -14.02 -25.00 19.22
CA PHE A 12 -13.24 -24.10 20.06
C PHE A 12 -12.54 -23.00 19.25
N MET A 13 -11.99 -23.34 18.08
CA MET A 13 -11.40 -22.38 17.14
C MET A 13 -12.46 -21.46 16.54
N ALA A 14 -13.64 -21.98 16.21
CA ALA A 14 -14.77 -21.17 15.72
C ALA A 14 -15.37 -20.24 16.78
N LEU A 15 -15.35 -20.63 18.06
CA LEU A 15 -15.80 -19.80 19.19
C LEU A 15 -14.76 -18.72 19.56
N PHE A 16 -13.46 -18.98 19.40
CA PHE A 16 -12.41 -17.98 19.63
C PHE A 16 -12.34 -16.91 18.55
N VAL A 17 -12.66 -17.24 17.29
CA VAL A 17 -12.68 -16.28 16.17
C VAL A 17 -13.81 -15.25 16.29
N LYS A 18 -14.87 -15.54 17.05
CA LYS A 18 -16.11 -14.76 17.05
C LYS A 18 -16.24 -13.71 18.15
N MET A 19 -15.42 -13.75 19.20
CA MET A 19 -15.73 -13.04 20.47
C MET A 19 -14.94 -11.75 20.73
N SER A 20 -14.04 -11.33 19.82
CA SER A 20 -13.25 -10.10 20.02
C SER A 20 -13.22 -9.16 18.81
N SER A 21 -13.42 -9.65 17.58
CA SER A 21 -13.28 -8.81 16.36
C SER A 21 -14.58 -8.24 15.83
N GLY A 22 -15.74 -8.79 16.21
CA GLY A 22 -17.04 -8.37 15.67
C GLY A 22 -17.52 -7.02 16.20
N ASP A 23 -17.47 -6.84 17.52
CA ASP A 23 -18.00 -5.64 18.20
C ASP A 23 -17.15 -4.39 17.91
N ASP A 24 -15.82 -4.54 17.92
CA ASP A 24 -14.91 -3.45 17.57
C ASP A 24 -15.06 -3.02 16.10
N LEU A 25 -15.29 -3.97 15.18
CA LEU A 25 -15.48 -3.66 13.77
C LEU A 25 -16.83 -2.98 13.49
N GLU A 26 -17.90 -3.36 14.20
CA GLU A 26 -19.19 -2.65 14.11
C GLU A 26 -19.09 -1.23 14.66
N LYS A 27 -18.44 -1.07 15.82
CA LYS A 27 -18.16 0.24 16.41
C LYS A 27 -17.30 1.11 15.49
N ALA A 28 -16.30 0.53 14.84
CA ALA A 28 -15.45 1.22 13.89
C ALA A 28 -16.23 1.67 12.63
N ARG A 29 -17.15 0.84 12.13
CA ARG A 29 -18.08 1.26 11.07
C ARG A 29 -19.00 2.39 11.52
N ALA A 30 -19.54 2.32 12.72
CA ALA A 30 -20.38 3.38 13.27
C ALA A 30 -19.63 4.72 13.30
N LEU A 31 -18.38 4.71 13.79
CA LEU A 31 -17.49 5.89 13.77
C LEU A 31 -17.22 6.39 12.34
N PHE A 32 -17.02 5.49 11.37
CA PHE A 32 -16.90 5.91 9.97
C PHE A 32 -18.16 6.64 9.46
N TYR A 33 -19.36 6.13 9.75
CA TYR A 33 -20.60 6.81 9.36
C TYR A 33 -20.81 8.13 10.12
N GLU A 34 -20.45 8.20 11.40
CA GLU A 34 -20.49 9.43 12.18
C GLU A 34 -19.53 10.48 11.62
N GLY A 35 -18.30 10.08 11.29
CA GLY A 35 -17.33 10.92 10.59
C GLY A 35 -17.86 11.45 9.26
N ASN A 36 -18.60 10.63 8.49
CA ASN A 36 -19.25 11.09 7.25
C ASN A 36 -20.32 12.17 7.52
N ASN A 37 -21.07 12.05 8.62
CA ASN A 37 -22.05 13.05 9.02
C ASN A 37 -21.36 14.35 9.45
N TYR A 38 -20.30 14.29 10.26
CA TYR A 38 -19.50 15.46 10.62
C TYR A 38 -18.89 16.13 9.38
N TYR A 39 -18.35 15.35 8.45
CA TYR A 39 -17.80 15.85 7.20
C TYR A 39 -18.85 16.59 6.36
N SER A 40 -20.05 16.02 6.24
CA SER A 40 -21.17 16.63 5.51
C SER A 40 -21.66 17.92 6.17
N GLY A 41 -21.51 18.03 7.49
CA GLY A 41 -21.74 19.25 8.26
C GLY A 41 -20.56 20.22 8.31
N GLU A 42 -19.51 20.01 7.49
CA GLU A 42 -18.26 20.80 7.43
C GLU A 42 -17.45 20.83 8.74
N LYS A 43 -17.74 19.91 9.67
CA LYS A 43 -17.03 19.72 10.94
C LYS A 43 -15.84 18.79 10.73
N PHE A 44 -14.80 19.32 10.08
CA PHE A 44 -13.71 18.50 9.57
C PHE A 44 -12.81 17.91 10.67
N GLU A 45 -12.58 18.61 11.78
CA GLU A 45 -11.80 18.07 12.90
C GLU A 45 -12.48 16.88 13.58
N GLU A 46 -13.79 16.98 13.83
CA GLU A 46 -14.58 15.90 14.40
C GLU A 46 -14.62 14.70 13.44
N ALA A 47 -14.79 14.96 12.14
CA ALA A 47 -14.72 13.91 11.13
C ALA A 47 -13.36 13.19 11.13
N ILE A 48 -12.26 13.93 11.18
CA ILE A 48 -10.90 13.37 11.27
C ILE A 48 -10.77 12.50 12.52
N ALA A 49 -11.21 12.99 13.69
CA ALA A 49 -11.10 12.25 14.94
C ALA A 49 -11.83 10.90 14.87
N ASP A 50 -13.05 10.88 14.32
CA ASP A 50 -13.83 9.65 14.19
C ASP A 50 -13.25 8.69 13.15
N TYR A 51 -12.76 9.20 12.02
CA TYR A 51 -12.08 8.36 11.03
C TYR A 51 -10.79 7.75 11.57
N GLU A 52 -9.95 8.51 12.29
CA GLU A 52 -8.73 7.99 12.92
C GLU A 52 -9.06 6.96 14.01
N LYS A 53 -10.13 7.18 14.77
CA LYS A 53 -10.60 6.21 15.74
C LYS A 53 -11.10 4.92 15.07
N ALA A 54 -11.84 5.03 13.98
CA ALA A 54 -12.25 3.87 13.17
C ALA A 54 -11.01 3.08 12.67
N LEU A 55 -9.98 3.78 12.18
CA LEU A 55 -8.70 3.16 11.79
C LEU A 55 -8.02 2.45 12.97
N SER A 56 -7.98 3.07 14.15
CA SER A 56 -7.38 2.47 15.35
C SER A 56 -8.09 1.21 15.85
N LEU A 57 -9.38 1.07 15.53
CA LEU A 57 -10.18 -0.14 15.79
C LEU A 57 -10.05 -1.17 14.65
N GLY A 58 -9.18 -0.93 13.66
CA GLY A 58 -8.87 -1.85 12.58
C GLY A 58 -9.83 -1.80 11.39
N PHE A 59 -10.74 -0.82 11.33
CA PHE A 59 -11.56 -0.62 10.13
C PHE A 59 -10.76 0.11 9.07
N GLU A 60 -10.33 -0.61 8.05
CA GLU A 60 -9.63 -0.05 6.88
C GLU A 60 -10.48 -0.22 5.62
N SER A 61 -10.71 0.88 4.89
CA SER A 61 -11.37 0.83 3.59
C SER A 61 -10.91 1.98 2.70
N GLY A 62 -11.03 1.80 1.38
CA GLY A 62 -10.68 2.86 0.43
C GLY A 62 -11.48 4.14 0.67
N GLN A 63 -12.78 4.01 0.95
CA GLN A 63 -13.67 5.14 1.22
C GLN A 63 -13.29 5.88 2.51
N LEU A 64 -12.94 5.16 3.58
CA LEU A 64 -12.48 5.76 4.83
C LEU A 64 -11.23 6.61 4.60
N TYR A 65 -10.23 6.04 3.91
CA TYR A 65 -9.01 6.78 3.58
C TYR A 65 -9.29 7.97 2.64
N TYR A 66 -10.17 7.81 1.66
CA TYR A 66 -10.56 8.90 0.77
C TYR A 66 -11.23 10.05 1.54
N ASN A 67 -12.18 9.74 2.41
CA ASN A 67 -12.90 10.74 3.22
C ASN A 67 -11.98 11.40 4.25
N LEU A 68 -11.09 10.64 4.89
CA LEU A 68 -10.06 11.18 5.79
C LEU A 68 -9.09 12.09 5.03
N GLY A 69 -8.69 11.71 3.82
CA GLY A 69 -7.88 12.54 2.93
C GLY A 69 -8.57 13.86 2.57
N ASN A 70 -9.86 13.79 2.22
CA ASN A 70 -10.68 14.97 1.94
C ASN A 70 -10.81 15.88 3.18
N ALA A 71 -11.01 15.31 4.37
CA ALA A 71 -11.13 16.08 5.61
C ALA A 71 -9.81 16.78 5.95
N TYR A 72 -8.67 16.08 5.87
CA TYR A 72 -7.36 16.70 6.03
C TYR A 72 -7.07 17.78 4.99
N PHE A 73 -7.50 17.58 3.74
CA PHE A 73 -7.36 18.57 2.68
C PHE A 73 -8.13 19.86 3.01
N LYS A 74 -9.38 19.73 3.48
CA LYS A 74 -10.21 20.87 3.90
C LYS A 74 -9.64 21.61 5.12
N ARG A 75 -8.89 20.90 5.96
CA ARG A 75 -8.12 21.47 7.09
C ARG A 75 -6.79 22.09 6.70
N GLY A 76 -6.37 22.00 5.44
CA GLY A 76 -5.08 22.52 4.98
C GLY A 76 -3.88 21.63 5.30
N SER A 77 -4.08 20.44 5.86
CA SER A 77 -3.01 19.45 6.11
C SER A 77 -2.75 18.62 4.85
N LEU A 78 -2.07 19.23 3.88
CA LEU A 78 -1.84 18.69 2.55
C LEU A 78 -1.15 17.31 2.56
N GLY A 79 -0.21 17.09 3.47
CA GLY A 79 0.63 15.90 3.52
C GLY A 79 -0.13 14.70 4.03
N LYS A 80 -0.92 14.91 5.08
CA LYS A 80 -1.87 13.92 5.58
C LYS A 80 -2.98 13.64 4.57
N ALA A 81 -3.44 14.64 3.81
CA ALA A 81 -4.39 14.45 2.73
C ALA A 81 -3.83 13.52 1.64
N ILE A 82 -2.64 13.84 1.11
CA ILE A 82 -1.96 13.05 0.08
C ILE A 82 -1.67 11.63 0.57
N LEU A 83 -1.20 11.47 1.81
CA LEU A 83 -0.98 10.15 2.40
C LEU A 83 -2.24 9.30 2.37
N ASN A 84 -3.37 9.84 2.84
CA ASN A 84 -4.62 9.10 2.89
C ASN A 84 -5.19 8.83 1.49
N TYR A 85 -5.07 9.77 0.53
CA TYR A 85 -5.41 9.48 -0.86
C TYR A 85 -4.55 8.36 -1.46
N LEU A 86 -3.25 8.31 -1.14
CA LEU A 86 -2.39 7.22 -1.60
C LEU A 86 -2.78 5.88 -0.97
N ARG A 87 -3.18 5.85 0.31
CA ARG A 87 -3.72 4.65 0.96
C ARG A 87 -5.03 4.21 0.31
N ALA A 88 -5.94 5.16 0.07
CA ALA A 88 -7.17 4.91 -0.67
C ALA A 88 -6.89 4.32 -2.06
N GLY A 89 -5.88 4.83 -2.77
CA GLY A 89 -5.54 4.39 -4.12
C GLY A 89 -5.02 2.96 -4.20
N ARG A 90 -4.50 2.42 -3.10
CA ARG A 90 -4.16 0.98 -3.01
C ARG A 90 -5.40 0.09 -2.96
N LEU A 91 -6.52 0.60 -2.46
CA LEU A 91 -7.77 -0.13 -2.29
C LEU A 91 -8.80 0.19 -3.38
N MET A 92 -8.69 1.36 -4.03
CA MET A 92 -9.58 1.83 -5.09
C MET A 92 -8.75 2.36 -6.28
N PRO A 93 -7.92 1.53 -6.93
CA PRO A 93 -6.98 1.97 -7.96
C PRO A 93 -7.66 2.52 -9.24
N GLU A 94 -8.92 2.16 -9.48
CA GLU A 94 -9.69 2.57 -10.66
C GLU A 94 -10.62 3.78 -10.40
N ASP A 95 -10.60 4.33 -9.18
CA ASP A 95 -11.46 5.47 -8.81
C ASP A 95 -10.95 6.79 -9.41
N ALA A 96 -11.75 7.35 -10.33
CA ALA A 96 -11.38 8.55 -11.09
C ALA A 96 -11.41 9.82 -10.24
N ASP A 97 -12.31 9.90 -9.25
CA ASP A 97 -12.47 11.06 -8.38
C ASP A 97 -11.30 11.13 -7.39
N LEU A 98 -10.93 9.98 -6.80
CA LEU A 98 -9.73 9.83 -6.00
C LEU A 98 -8.47 10.21 -6.77
N LYS A 99 -8.32 9.73 -8.01
CA LYS A 99 -7.17 10.08 -8.85
C LYS A 99 -7.11 11.58 -9.13
N SER A 100 -8.26 12.20 -9.39
CA SER A 100 -8.36 13.64 -9.63
C SER A 100 -8.01 14.45 -8.37
N ASN A 101 -8.53 14.07 -7.20
CA ASN A 101 -8.23 14.71 -5.93
C ASN A 101 -6.76 14.57 -5.55
N LEU A 102 -6.17 13.38 -5.73
CA LEU A 102 -4.74 13.15 -5.48
C LEU A 102 -3.86 14.00 -6.40
N ASN A 103 -4.20 14.07 -7.69
CA ASN A 103 -3.46 14.89 -8.65
C ASN A 103 -3.57 16.38 -8.31
N TYR A 104 -4.76 16.85 -7.93
CA TYR A 104 -4.98 18.22 -7.50
C TYR A 104 -4.18 18.53 -6.24
N ALA A 105 -4.25 17.69 -5.21
CA ALA A 105 -3.47 17.87 -3.98
C ALA A 105 -1.96 17.89 -4.28
N ARG A 106 -1.46 16.99 -5.14
CA ARG A 106 -0.04 16.98 -5.55
C ARG A 106 0.38 18.25 -6.30
N SER A 107 -0.52 18.88 -7.05
CA SER A 107 -0.22 20.14 -7.74
C SER A 107 0.00 21.31 -6.78
N LEU A 108 -0.49 21.20 -5.54
CA LEU A 108 -0.31 22.21 -4.48
C LEU A 108 0.98 22.02 -3.68
N ILE A 109 1.74 20.94 -3.89
CA ILE A 109 3.02 20.74 -3.24
C ILE A 109 3.95 21.90 -3.64
N LYS A 110 4.53 22.59 -2.65
CA LYS A 110 5.49 23.67 -2.89
C LYS A 110 6.69 23.15 -3.68
N GLY A 111 7.00 23.77 -4.81
CA GLY A 111 8.06 23.32 -5.73
C GLY A 111 7.65 22.19 -6.69
N GLY A 112 6.41 21.72 -6.61
CA GLY A 112 5.83 20.70 -7.49
C GLY A 112 6.24 19.27 -7.16
N PRO A 113 5.57 18.27 -7.77
CA PRO A 113 5.91 16.87 -7.57
C PRO A 113 7.31 16.57 -8.13
N VAL A 114 8.11 15.87 -7.33
CA VAL A 114 9.46 15.46 -7.71
C VAL A 114 9.37 14.20 -8.56
N GLU A 115 9.51 14.37 -9.87
CA GLU A 115 9.47 13.23 -10.79
C GLU A 115 10.75 12.38 -10.67
N PRO A 116 10.63 11.04 -10.63
CA PRO A 116 11.79 10.18 -10.66
C PRO A 116 12.57 10.33 -11.98
N ARG A 117 13.91 10.34 -11.90
CA ARG A 117 14.79 10.30 -13.08
C ARG A 117 14.69 8.95 -13.78
N ARG A 118 13.62 8.72 -14.55
CA ARG A 118 13.43 7.49 -15.34
C ARG A 118 13.79 7.74 -16.80
N LYS A 119 14.55 6.80 -17.40
CA LYS A 119 14.79 6.79 -18.84
C LYS A 119 13.46 6.51 -19.58
N TRP A 120 13.32 7.01 -20.79
CA TRP A 120 12.08 6.87 -21.58
C TRP A 120 11.54 5.44 -21.73
N PRO A 121 12.36 4.36 -21.88
CA PRO A 121 11.81 3.01 -22.02
C PRO A 121 11.14 2.54 -20.74
N VAL A 122 11.73 2.91 -19.58
CA VAL A 122 11.21 2.58 -18.26
C VAL A 122 9.89 3.32 -18.03
N ARG A 123 9.79 4.59 -18.46
CA ARG A 123 8.55 5.37 -18.32
C ARG A 123 7.39 4.75 -19.10
N ILE A 124 7.63 4.33 -20.35
CA ILE A 124 6.60 3.68 -21.18
C ILE A 124 6.13 2.37 -20.54
N PHE A 125 7.08 1.54 -20.10
CA PHE A 125 6.76 0.28 -19.43
C PHE A 125 5.87 0.51 -18.20
N LEU A 126 6.15 1.54 -17.40
CA LEU A 126 5.37 1.82 -16.18
C LEU A 126 3.98 2.35 -16.48
N VAL A 127 3.82 3.22 -17.50
CA VAL A 127 2.50 3.68 -17.93
C VAL A 127 1.65 2.50 -18.40
N LEU A 128 2.26 1.55 -19.13
CA LEU A 128 1.61 0.31 -19.53
C LEU A 128 1.36 -0.65 -18.37
N ALA A 129 2.18 -0.62 -17.32
CA ALA A 129 1.99 -1.44 -16.12
C ALA A 129 0.89 -0.86 -15.23
N ASP A 130 0.85 0.45 -15.01
CA ASP A 130 -0.18 1.16 -14.22
C ASP A 130 -1.56 1.14 -14.89
N SER A 131 -1.62 0.94 -16.21
CA SER A 131 -2.91 0.74 -16.90
C SER A 131 -3.50 -0.65 -16.65
N PHE A 132 -2.71 -1.59 -16.12
CA PHE A 132 -3.18 -2.88 -15.64
C PHE A 132 -3.34 -2.84 -14.12
N SER A 133 -4.58 -2.90 -13.63
CA SER A 133 -4.82 -3.08 -12.19
C SER A 133 -4.25 -4.43 -11.71
N LEU A 134 -3.80 -4.47 -10.46
CA LEU A 134 -3.23 -5.69 -9.84
C LEU A 134 -4.16 -6.89 -9.97
N ASP A 135 -5.48 -6.66 -9.92
CA ASP A 135 -6.49 -7.70 -10.07
C ASP A 135 -6.53 -8.27 -11.49
N ARG A 136 -6.44 -7.42 -12.51
CA ARG A 136 -6.37 -7.85 -13.92
C ARG A 136 -5.07 -8.56 -14.22
N ALA A 137 -3.95 -8.09 -13.67
CA ALA A 137 -2.67 -8.76 -13.79
C ALA A 137 -2.68 -10.14 -13.10
N ALA A 138 -3.26 -10.22 -11.90
CA ALA A 138 -3.41 -11.48 -11.17
C ALA A 138 -4.34 -12.45 -11.92
N LEU A 139 -5.45 -11.96 -12.48
CA LEU A 139 -6.35 -12.74 -13.33
C LEU A 139 -5.62 -13.25 -14.58
N LEU A 140 -4.85 -12.41 -15.26
CA LEU A 140 -4.05 -12.80 -16.42
C LEU A 140 -3.03 -13.88 -16.07
N VAL A 141 -2.26 -13.69 -14.99
CA VAL A 141 -1.29 -14.68 -14.49
C VAL A 141 -2.00 -15.99 -14.13
N THR A 142 -3.19 -15.91 -13.54
CA THR A 142 -4.02 -17.06 -13.20
C THR A 142 -4.50 -17.80 -14.45
N ILE A 143 -4.97 -17.08 -15.47
CA ILE A 143 -5.37 -17.66 -16.77
C ILE A 143 -4.16 -18.34 -17.44
N LEU A 144 -3.00 -17.67 -17.47
CA LEU A 144 -1.77 -18.23 -18.04
C LEU A 144 -1.31 -19.47 -17.27
N TYR A 145 -1.45 -19.47 -15.95
CA TYR A 145 -1.18 -20.64 -15.11
C TYR A 145 -2.11 -21.81 -15.44
N PHE A 146 -3.42 -21.58 -15.51
CA PHE A 146 -4.38 -22.61 -15.91
C PHE A 146 -4.14 -23.11 -17.33
N ALA A 147 -3.81 -22.23 -18.27
CA ALA A 147 -3.43 -22.62 -19.63
C ALA A 147 -2.19 -23.52 -19.64
N LEU A 148 -1.19 -23.23 -18.79
CA LEU A 148 0.01 -24.04 -18.63
C LEU A 148 -0.29 -25.40 -17.99
N VAL A 149 -1.19 -25.45 -17.00
CA VAL A 149 -1.68 -26.70 -16.41
C VAL A 149 -2.47 -27.53 -17.42
N ILE A 150 -3.34 -26.92 -18.20
CA ILE A 150 -4.10 -27.59 -19.28
C ILE A 150 -3.14 -28.14 -20.33
N LEU A 151 -2.17 -27.34 -20.77
CA LEU A 151 -1.13 -27.77 -21.70
C LEU A 151 -0.35 -28.95 -21.13
N PHE A 152 0.01 -28.92 -19.85
CA PHE A 152 0.65 -30.04 -19.17
C PHE A 152 -0.21 -31.31 -19.18
N VAL A 153 -1.49 -31.20 -18.81
CA VAL A 153 -2.44 -32.33 -18.85
C VAL A 153 -2.50 -32.91 -20.26
N LEU A 154 -2.68 -32.07 -21.29
CA LEU A 154 -2.71 -32.49 -22.69
C LEU A 154 -1.41 -33.22 -23.09
N VAL A 155 -0.25 -32.72 -22.69
CA VAL A 155 1.05 -33.37 -22.94
C VAL A 155 1.15 -34.73 -22.22
N THR A 156 0.62 -34.88 -21.00
CA THR A 156 0.62 -36.17 -20.27
C THR A 156 -0.34 -37.21 -20.87
N LEU A 157 -1.43 -36.77 -21.50
CA LEU A 157 -2.37 -37.63 -22.21
C LEU A 157 -1.71 -38.27 -23.45
N VAL A 158 -0.79 -37.55 -24.11
CA VAL A 158 0.03 -38.08 -25.19
C VAL A 158 1.08 -39.06 -24.63
N LYS A 159 0.84 -40.37 -24.84
CA LYS A 159 1.69 -41.48 -24.34
C LYS A 159 3.20 -41.27 -24.59
N ARG A 160 3.57 -40.66 -25.72
CA ARG A 160 4.96 -40.39 -26.13
C ARG A 160 5.67 -39.35 -25.23
N LEU A 161 4.94 -38.34 -24.74
CA LEU A 161 5.51 -37.21 -24.00
C LEU A 161 5.39 -37.37 -22.48
N ARG A 162 4.54 -38.31 -22.03
CA ARG A 162 4.28 -38.61 -20.62
C ARG A 162 5.55 -38.83 -19.79
N LYS A 163 6.52 -39.58 -20.31
CA LYS A 163 7.79 -39.85 -19.60
C LYS A 163 8.64 -38.61 -19.39
N ILE A 164 8.55 -37.60 -20.25
CA ILE A 164 9.40 -36.38 -20.19
C ILE A 164 8.69 -35.27 -19.40
N SER A 165 7.37 -35.17 -19.58
CA SER A 165 6.55 -34.10 -19.00
C SER A 165 6.60 -34.01 -17.47
N GLY A 166 6.61 -35.14 -16.75
CA GLY A 166 6.68 -35.14 -15.28
C GLY A 166 8.00 -34.58 -14.73
N TYR A 167 9.12 -34.82 -15.41
CA TYR A 167 10.44 -34.33 -14.99
C TYR A 167 10.66 -32.85 -15.29
N ILE A 168 9.90 -32.26 -16.22
CA ILE A 168 10.06 -30.85 -16.61
C ILE A 168 9.01 -29.98 -15.91
N VAL A 169 7.74 -30.38 -15.91
CA VAL A 169 6.66 -29.50 -15.47
C VAL A 169 6.59 -29.37 -13.95
N VAL A 170 6.85 -30.44 -13.20
CA VAL A 170 6.83 -30.35 -11.72
C VAL A 170 7.92 -29.40 -11.24
N PRO A 171 9.20 -29.50 -11.67
CA PRO A 171 10.22 -28.53 -11.29
C PRO A 171 9.91 -27.11 -11.77
N VAL A 172 9.43 -26.92 -13.00
CA VAL A 172 9.08 -25.59 -13.52
C VAL A 172 7.95 -24.95 -12.72
N SER A 173 6.94 -25.72 -12.31
CA SER A 173 5.83 -25.21 -11.49
C SER A 173 6.30 -24.82 -10.08
N ILE A 174 7.19 -25.62 -9.49
CA ILE A 174 7.80 -25.30 -8.19
C ILE A 174 8.66 -24.03 -8.30
N LEU A 175 9.51 -23.94 -9.33
CA LEU A 175 10.35 -22.76 -9.57
C LEU A 175 9.51 -21.50 -9.80
N LEU A 176 8.41 -21.60 -10.55
CA LEU A 176 7.48 -20.50 -10.75
C LEU A 176 6.81 -20.07 -9.45
N ALA A 177 6.37 -21.02 -8.61
CA ALA A 177 5.77 -20.71 -7.31
C ALA A 177 6.78 -20.02 -6.37
N ILE A 178 8.03 -20.49 -6.33
CA ILE A 178 9.12 -19.86 -5.57
C ILE A 178 9.37 -18.45 -6.10
N PHE A 179 9.47 -18.28 -7.42
CA PHE A 179 9.70 -16.98 -8.04
C PHE A 179 8.59 -15.98 -7.71
N VAL A 180 7.32 -16.37 -7.84
CA VAL A 180 6.17 -15.53 -7.49
C VAL A 180 6.19 -15.16 -6.01
N SER A 181 6.47 -16.12 -5.12
CA SER A 181 6.56 -15.86 -3.67
C SER A 181 7.67 -14.86 -3.33
N LEU A 182 8.87 -15.03 -3.89
CA LEU A 182 9.99 -14.10 -3.71
C LEU A 182 9.67 -12.72 -4.27
N PHE A 183 9.01 -12.65 -5.44
CA PHE A 183 8.60 -11.41 -6.06
C PHE A 183 7.58 -10.66 -5.19
N LEU A 184 6.55 -11.34 -4.68
CA LEU A 184 5.57 -10.76 -3.76
C LEU A 184 6.21 -10.27 -2.46
N ALA A 185 7.12 -11.06 -1.87
CA ALA A 185 7.86 -10.67 -0.67
C ALA A 185 8.73 -9.41 -0.92
N GLN A 186 9.35 -9.32 -2.09
CA GLN A 186 10.15 -8.15 -2.47
C GLN A 186 9.29 -6.92 -2.73
N LEU A 187 8.12 -7.09 -3.35
CA LEU A 187 7.15 -6.02 -3.58
C LEU A 187 6.63 -5.45 -2.25
N HIS A 188 6.23 -6.33 -1.33
CA HIS A 188 5.78 -5.95 0.02
C HIS A 188 6.85 -5.15 0.77
N LYS A 189 8.11 -5.62 0.78
CA LYS A 189 9.24 -4.89 1.39
C LYS A 189 9.50 -3.52 0.78
N THR A 190 9.21 -3.34 -0.50
CA THR A 190 9.45 -2.07 -1.20
C THR A 190 8.33 -1.07 -0.90
N LEU A 191 7.09 -1.52 -0.90
CA LEU A 191 5.93 -0.69 -0.58
C LEU A 191 5.96 -0.17 0.86
N GLN A 192 6.38 -1.02 1.82
CA GLN A 192 6.53 -0.67 3.25
C GLN A 192 7.60 0.40 3.53
N LYS A 193 8.44 0.75 2.55
CA LYS A 193 9.49 1.77 2.70
C LYS A 193 9.09 3.13 2.17
N VAL A 194 7.93 3.25 1.52
CA VAL A 194 7.43 4.52 1.01
C VAL A 194 6.77 5.29 2.14
N ALA A 195 7.13 6.56 2.29
CA ALA A 195 6.55 7.46 3.27
C ALA A 195 6.23 8.82 2.63
N VAL A 196 5.32 9.55 3.24
CA VAL A 196 4.91 10.89 2.85
C VAL A 196 5.34 11.87 3.93
N VAL A 197 5.89 13.01 3.52
CA VAL A 197 6.21 14.11 4.44
C VAL A 197 4.92 14.78 4.87
N ILE A 198 4.62 14.77 6.16
CA ILE A 198 3.36 15.26 6.74
C ILE A 198 3.51 16.64 7.42
N THR A 199 4.73 17.13 7.56
CA THR A 199 5.03 18.47 8.09
C THR A 199 5.21 19.47 6.96
N GLU A 200 4.82 20.73 7.16
CA GLU A 200 4.94 21.82 6.17
C GLU A 200 6.34 21.90 5.52
N ARG A 201 7.37 21.73 6.35
CA ARG A 201 8.76 21.83 5.95
C ARG A 201 9.63 20.91 6.80
N SER A 202 10.37 20.01 6.15
CA SER A 202 11.37 19.15 6.81
C SER A 202 12.74 19.37 6.18
N ASP A 203 13.70 19.82 6.98
CA ASP A 203 15.06 20.08 6.53
C ASP A 203 15.88 18.79 6.51
N CYS A 204 16.32 18.41 5.31
CA CYS A 204 17.03 17.18 5.04
C CYS A 204 18.54 17.41 5.22
N LYS A 205 19.14 16.72 6.19
CA LYS A 205 20.53 16.93 6.62
C LYS A 205 21.49 15.89 6.03
N PHE A 206 22.76 16.23 5.92
CA PHE A 206 23.79 15.25 5.53
C PHE A 206 24.01 14.17 6.60
N GLU A 207 23.84 14.56 7.87
CA GLU A 207 24.06 13.70 9.04
C GLU A 207 22.85 13.72 10.00
N PRO A 208 22.62 12.64 10.76
CA PRO A 208 21.52 12.54 11.71
C PRO A 208 21.82 13.28 13.03
N LEU A 209 22.07 14.59 12.92
CA LEU A 209 22.40 15.48 14.03
C LEU A 209 21.60 16.78 13.90
N SER A 210 21.16 17.32 15.02
CA SER A 210 20.40 18.58 15.05
C SER A 210 21.19 19.78 14.50
N GLY A 211 22.51 19.83 14.70
CA GLY A 211 23.38 20.89 14.21
C GLY A 211 23.97 20.69 12.80
N ALA A 212 23.65 19.59 12.10
CA ALA A 212 24.23 19.31 10.79
C ALA A 212 23.68 20.22 9.68
N THR A 213 24.51 20.48 8.67
CA THR A 213 24.17 21.30 7.51
C THR A 213 22.96 20.74 6.74
N THR A 214 21.98 21.59 6.48
CA THR A 214 20.84 21.29 5.62
C THR A 214 21.30 21.18 4.18
N PHE A 215 21.04 20.03 3.55
CA PHE A 215 21.36 19.76 2.15
C PHE A 215 20.25 20.23 1.21
N TYR A 216 19.00 19.88 1.54
CA TYR A 216 17.80 20.35 0.84
C TYR A 216 16.61 20.28 1.80
N THR A 217 15.50 20.89 1.39
CA THR A 217 14.26 20.86 2.15
C THR A 217 13.22 20.01 1.41
N LEU A 218 12.46 19.25 2.19
CA LEU A 218 11.27 18.52 1.75
C LEU A 218 10.04 19.31 2.15
N ASN A 219 9.09 19.41 1.23
CA ASN A 219 7.80 20.01 1.50
C ASN A 219 6.75 18.96 1.85
N GLU A 220 5.73 19.42 2.55
CA GLU A 220 4.55 18.63 2.84
C GLU A 220 3.95 17.98 1.57
N GLY A 221 3.61 16.69 1.66
CA GLY A 221 3.07 15.90 0.57
C GLY A 221 4.12 15.25 -0.33
N GLU A 222 5.41 15.55 -0.16
CA GLU A 222 6.46 14.88 -0.92
C GLU A 222 6.61 13.40 -0.52
N ASN A 223 6.70 12.54 -1.55
CA ASN A 223 6.95 11.11 -1.36
C ASN A 223 8.45 10.84 -1.23
N VAL A 224 8.82 10.04 -0.25
CA VAL A 224 10.19 9.60 -0.01
C VAL A 224 10.27 8.10 0.25
N VAL A 225 11.43 7.51 -0.03
CA VAL A 225 11.72 6.12 0.32
C VAL A 225 12.68 6.09 1.49
N VAL A 226 12.30 5.46 2.60
CA VAL A 226 13.16 5.25 3.76
C VAL A 226 14.20 4.17 3.42
N VAL A 227 15.48 4.53 3.51
CA VAL A 227 16.61 3.65 3.18
C VAL A 227 17.41 3.21 4.42
N GLY A 228 17.21 3.88 5.55
CA GLY A 228 17.82 3.52 6.83
C GLY A 228 17.28 4.36 7.98
N SER A 229 17.63 3.98 9.20
CA SER A 229 17.20 4.67 10.43
C SER A 229 18.34 4.67 11.45
N LYS A 230 18.40 5.72 12.27
CA LYS A 230 19.35 5.87 13.37
C LYS A 230 18.72 6.72 14.47
N LYS A 231 18.35 6.09 15.60
CA LYS A 231 17.57 6.72 16.68
C LYS A 231 16.30 7.37 16.11
N ASP A 232 16.07 8.65 16.37
CA ASP A 232 14.91 9.41 15.90
C ASP A 232 15.04 9.91 14.44
N TRP A 233 16.17 9.63 13.79
CA TRP A 233 16.43 10.04 12.42
C TRP A 233 16.20 8.91 11.44
N VAL A 234 15.64 9.26 10.29
CA VAL A 234 15.46 8.37 9.16
C VAL A 234 16.20 8.93 7.95
N LYS A 235 16.96 8.05 7.29
CA LYS A 235 17.59 8.38 6.02
C LYS A 235 16.57 8.15 4.92
N VAL A 236 16.25 9.20 4.20
CA VAL A 236 15.26 9.19 3.13
C VAL A 236 15.92 9.45 1.78
N ARG A 237 15.31 8.89 0.75
CA ARG A 237 15.71 9.07 -0.65
C ARG A 237 14.52 9.61 -1.44
N ARG A 238 14.72 10.74 -2.11
CA ARG A 238 13.76 11.34 -3.04
C ARG A 238 13.74 10.60 -4.39
N PRO A 239 12.67 10.76 -5.19
CA PRO A 239 12.57 10.18 -6.53
C PRO A 239 13.72 10.57 -7.48
N ASP A 240 14.29 11.77 -7.33
CA ASP A 240 15.42 12.27 -8.12
C ASP A 240 16.78 11.63 -7.74
N GLY A 241 16.80 10.83 -6.67
CA GLY A 241 17.96 10.12 -6.16
C GLY A 241 18.69 10.83 -5.01
N LYS A 242 18.32 12.07 -4.66
CA LYS A 242 18.92 12.77 -3.52
C LYS A 242 18.59 12.05 -2.23
N GLN A 243 19.55 12.03 -1.30
CA GLN A 243 19.41 11.42 0.01
C GLN A 243 19.75 12.41 1.11
N GLY A 244 19.08 12.27 2.24
CA GLY A 244 19.36 13.04 3.45
C GLY A 244 18.67 12.42 4.65
N TRP A 245 18.93 12.99 5.83
CA TRP A 245 18.35 12.59 7.10
C TRP A 245 17.28 13.58 7.52
N ILE A 246 16.13 13.07 7.95
CA ILE A 246 15.04 13.84 8.56
C ILE A 246 14.59 13.17 9.85
N LEU A 247 13.77 13.87 10.63
CA LEU A 247 13.17 13.28 11.83
C LEU A 247 12.08 12.27 11.44
N ARG A 248 11.97 11.19 12.22
CA ARG A 248 10.96 10.15 12.02
C ARG A 248 9.53 10.72 12.14
N SER A 249 9.34 11.74 12.95
CA SER A 249 8.08 12.47 13.17
C SER A 249 7.58 13.21 11.94
N ASP A 250 8.46 13.57 11.02
CA ASP A 250 8.12 14.42 9.88
C ASP A 250 7.46 13.64 8.74
N ILE A 251 7.47 12.30 8.83
CA ILE A 251 6.96 11.40 7.81
C ILE A 251 6.01 10.35 8.39
N GLU A 252 5.10 9.89 7.55
CA GLU A 252 4.25 8.74 7.84
C GLU A 252 4.33 7.73 6.71
N PHE A 253 4.37 6.44 7.04
CA PHE A 253 4.50 5.37 6.06
C PHE A 253 3.18 5.14 5.32
N LEU A 254 3.32 4.80 4.04
CA LEU A 254 2.20 4.47 3.18
C LEU A 254 1.70 3.05 3.39
#